data_AF-A0A4Q3E913-F1
#
_entry.id   AF-A0A4Q3E913-F1
#
_cell.length_a   1.000
_cell.length_b   1.000
_cell.length_c   1.000
_cell.angle_alpha   90.00
_cell.angle_beta   90.00
_cell.angle_gamma   90.00
#
_symmetry.space_group_name_H-M   'P 1'
#
loop_
_entity.id
_entity.type
_entity.pdbx_description
1 polymer ?
#
loop_
_entity_poly.entity_id
_entity_poly.type
_entity_poly.pdbx_seq_one_letter_code
_entity_poly.pdbx_strand_id
1 'polypeptide(L)'
;MSIQVKDTDTKYTYDAKYPANKTARLAEYFAKHTNIKLPVSQATDRIVILRGGEKFKLTATEGVLSIQFDKTDNQHQAYGEIKKLTEGISDILKEN
;
A
#
# COMPACT_ATOMS: atom_id res chain seq x y z
N MET A 1 -0.80 16.76 2.80
CA MET A 1 -0.71 15.28 2.79
C MET A 1 -0.65 14.79 4.21
N SER A 2 -1.18 13.60 4.50
CA SER A 2 -1.12 13.00 5.84
C SER A 2 -0.86 11.51 5.68
N ILE A 3 0.18 11.02 6.34
CA ILE A 3 0.53 9.59 6.33
C ILE A 3 0.37 9.11 7.76
N GLN A 4 -0.45 8.08 7.95
CA GLN A 4 -0.70 7.43 9.21
C GLN A 4 -0.30 5.98 9.07
N VAL A 5 0.64 5.56 9.91
CA VAL A 5 1.10 4.17 9.96
C VAL A 5 0.75 3.64 11.34
N LYS A 6 0.01 2.54 11.36
CA LYS A 6 -0.39 1.83 12.56
C LYS A 6 0.17 0.42 12.49
N ASP A 7 1.25 0.21 13.21
CA ASP A 7 1.87 -1.08 13.38
C ASP A 7 1.47 -1.65 14.74
N THR A 8 0.75 -2.77 14.75
CA THR A 8 0.45 -3.55 15.95
C THR A 8 1.07 -4.95 15.82
N ASP A 9 1.12 -5.72 16.90
CA ASP A 9 1.63 -7.10 16.88
C ASP A 9 0.88 -8.00 15.88
N THR A 10 -0.41 -7.73 15.68
CA THR A 10 -1.29 -8.56 14.84
C THR A 10 -1.56 -7.97 13.46
N LYS A 11 -1.44 -6.66 13.28
CA LYS A 11 -1.85 -5.99 12.04
C LYS A 11 -0.97 -4.80 11.73
N TYR A 12 -0.69 -4.61 10.45
CA TYR A 12 -0.08 -3.41 9.91
C TYR A 12 -1.09 -2.68 9.04
N THR A 13 -1.35 -1.41 9.36
CA THR A 13 -2.21 -0.53 8.57
C THR A 13 -1.42 0.70 8.17
N TYR A 14 -1.47 1.06 6.90
CA TYR A 14 -0.85 2.23 6.34
C TYR A 14 -1.92 3.04 5.59
N ASP A 15 -2.22 4.23 6.06
CA ASP A 15 -3.19 5.14 5.45
C ASP A 15 -2.46 6.42 5.03
N ALA A 16 -2.45 6.71 3.74
CA ALA A 16 -1.87 7.91 3.17
C ALA A 16 -2.93 8.73 2.42
N LYS A 17 -3.04 10.01 2.76
CA LYS A 17 -3.81 11.03 2.05
C LYS A 17 -2.87 11.97 1.34
N TYR A 18 -3.00 12.07 0.03
CA TYR A 18 -2.13 12.85 -0.85
C TYR A 18 -2.94 13.56 -1.93
N PRO A 19 -2.40 14.58 -2.61
CA PRO A 19 -3.14 15.23 -3.69
C PRO A 19 -3.35 14.28 -4.88
N ALA A 20 -4.53 14.34 -5.50
CA ALA A 20 -4.95 13.40 -6.55
C ALA A 20 -3.97 13.34 -7.74
N ASN A 21 -3.23 14.42 -8.02
CA ASN A 21 -2.20 14.47 -9.05
C ASN A 21 -1.04 13.48 -8.83
N LYS A 22 -0.74 13.07 -7.59
CA LYS A 22 0.30 12.09 -7.28
C LYS A 22 -0.17 10.63 -7.44
N THR A 23 -1.48 10.43 -7.60
CA THR A 23 -2.09 9.10 -7.74
C THR A 23 -1.52 8.32 -8.92
N ALA A 24 -1.30 8.98 -10.06
CA ALA A 24 -0.74 8.34 -11.26
C ALA A 24 0.70 7.82 -11.02
N ARG A 25 1.57 8.66 -10.43
CA ARG A 25 2.96 8.30 -10.11
C ARG A 25 3.03 7.15 -9.11
N LEU A 26 2.11 7.13 -8.14
CA LEU A 26 2.00 6.06 -7.16
C LEU A 26 1.49 4.76 -7.80
N ALA A 27 0.50 4.84 -8.69
CA ALA A 27 0.02 3.71 -9.49
C ALA A 27 1.14 3.07 -10.33
N GLU A 28 1.99 3.88 -10.96
CA GLU A 28 3.14 3.40 -11.71
C GLU A 28 4.18 2.71 -10.83
N TYR A 29 4.54 3.31 -9.69
CA TYR A 29 5.46 2.70 -8.74
C TYR A 29 4.93 1.37 -8.22
N PHE A 30 3.67 1.34 -7.78
CA PHE A 30 3.03 0.14 -7.27
C PHE A 30 3.01 -0.97 -8.32
N ALA A 31 2.65 -0.64 -9.58
CA ALA A 31 2.67 -1.58 -10.68
C ALA A 31 4.07 -2.12 -10.98
N LYS A 32 5.13 -1.29 -10.89
CA LYS A 32 6.51 -1.76 -11.07
C LYS A 32 6.98 -2.72 -9.98
N HIS A 33 6.58 -2.47 -8.73
CA HIS A 33 7.04 -3.24 -7.58
C HIS A 33 6.21 -4.49 -7.28
N THR A 34 4.91 -4.47 -7.59
CA THR A 34 3.98 -5.57 -7.27
C THR A 34 3.43 -6.26 -8.53
N ASN A 35 3.69 -5.73 -9.72
CA ASN A 35 3.07 -6.13 -10.99
C ASN A 35 1.53 -6.02 -11.00
N ILE A 36 0.96 -5.22 -10.09
CA ILE A 36 -0.48 -5.04 -9.91
C ILE A 36 -0.84 -3.59 -10.16
N LYS A 37 -1.88 -3.36 -10.97
CA LYS A 37 -2.40 -2.01 -11.22
C LYS A 37 -3.25 -1.56 -10.03
N LEU A 38 -2.94 -0.39 -9.48
CA LEU A 38 -3.78 0.24 -8.47
C LEU A 38 -5.13 0.64 -9.09
N PRO A 39 -6.27 0.23 -8.51
CA PRO A 39 -7.61 0.55 -9.03
C PRO A 39 -8.01 1.99 -8.66
N VAL A 40 -7.22 2.98 -9.07
CA VAL A 40 -7.39 4.38 -8.63
C VAL A 40 -8.69 5.02 -9.11
N SER A 41 -9.31 4.48 -10.17
CA SER A 41 -10.57 4.98 -10.73
C SER A 41 -11.83 4.58 -9.96
N GLN A 42 -11.77 3.58 -9.07
CA GLN A 42 -12.91 3.18 -8.24
C GLN A 42 -12.41 2.72 -6.86
N ALA A 43 -12.96 3.30 -5.79
CA ALA A 43 -12.72 2.90 -4.41
C ALA A 43 -13.07 1.43 -4.17
N THR A 44 -12.13 0.56 -4.50
CA THR A 44 -12.32 -0.89 -4.45
C THR A 44 -11.24 -1.47 -3.58
N ASP A 45 -11.66 -2.15 -2.51
CA ASP A 45 -10.78 -2.99 -1.73
C ASP A 45 -10.33 -4.18 -2.58
N ARG A 46 -9.03 -4.28 -2.80
CA ARG A 46 -8.38 -5.40 -3.50
C ARG A 46 -7.59 -6.23 -2.50
N ILE A 47 -7.68 -7.54 -2.63
CA ILE A 47 -6.76 -8.45 -1.95
C ILE A 47 -5.60 -8.69 -2.91
N VAL A 48 -4.42 -8.21 -2.55
CA VAL A 48 -3.17 -8.49 -3.25
C VAL A 48 -2.52 -9.70 -2.63
N ILE A 49 -2.12 -10.64 -3.49
CA ILE A 49 -1.39 -11.85 -3.09
C ILE A 49 0.07 -11.67 -3.49
N LEU A 50 0.97 -11.70 -2.52
CA LEU A 50 2.41 -11.68 -2.73
C LEU A 50 2.90 -13.05 -3.22
N ARG A 51 4.12 -13.10 -3.75
CA ARG A 51 4.70 -14.33 -4.33
C ARG A 51 4.83 -15.48 -3.32
N GLY A 52 4.88 -15.21 -2.02
CA GLY A 52 4.90 -16.23 -0.96
C GLY A 52 3.51 -16.75 -0.55
N GLY A 53 2.44 -16.28 -1.19
CA GLY A 53 1.06 -16.66 -0.88
C GLY A 53 0.38 -15.76 0.17
N GLU A 54 1.11 -14.81 0.72
CA GLU A 54 0.61 -13.85 1.70
C GLU A 54 -0.34 -12.84 1.06
N LYS A 55 -1.34 -12.41 1.81
CA LYS A 55 -2.42 -11.58 1.31
C LYS A 55 -2.55 -10.30 2.11
N PHE A 56 -2.72 -9.18 1.41
CA PHE A 56 -3.04 -7.91 2.04
C PHE A 56 -4.19 -7.21 1.34
N LYS A 57 -4.93 -6.44 2.12
CA LYS A 57 -5.98 -5.57 1.61
C LYS A 57 -5.37 -4.24 1.19
N LEU A 58 -5.72 -3.80 0.00
CA LEU A 58 -5.26 -2.59 -0.64
C LEU A 58 -6.48 -1.82 -1.11
N THR A 59 -6.63 -0.61 -0.61
CA THR A 59 -7.70 0.31 -0.98
C THR A 59 -7.04 1.55 -1.53
N ALA A 60 -7.25 1.86 -2.79
CA ALA A 60 -6.66 3.04 -3.41
C ALA A 60 -7.74 3.82 -4.17
N THR A 61 -7.74 5.13 -3.98
CA THR A 61 -8.59 6.08 -4.69
C THR A 61 -7.78 7.28 -5.11
N GLU A 62 -8.39 8.18 -5.88
CA GLU A 62 -7.82 9.49 -6.11
C GLU A 62 -7.54 10.21 -4.78
N GLY A 63 -6.25 10.40 -4.49
CA GLY A 63 -5.76 11.09 -3.30
C GLY A 63 -5.80 10.31 -1.97
N VAL A 64 -6.17 9.03 -1.96
CA VAL A 64 -6.12 8.19 -0.74
C VAL A 64 -5.58 6.80 -1.06
N LEU A 65 -4.71 6.30 -0.19
CA LEU A 65 -4.21 4.93 -0.21
C LEU A 65 -4.32 4.35 1.20
N SER A 66 -4.92 3.18 1.33
CA SER A 66 -4.93 2.37 2.53
C SER A 66 -4.37 0.99 2.21
N ILE A 67 -3.42 0.52 3.01
CA ILE A 67 -2.86 -0.82 2.93
C ILE A 67 -3.04 -1.45 4.30
N GLN A 68 -3.65 -2.63 4.34
CA GLN A 68 -3.90 -3.39 5.54
C GLN A 68 -3.34 -4.80 5.37
N PHE A 69 -2.33 -5.12 6.15
CA PHE A 69 -1.66 -6.41 6.19
C PHE A 69 -1.89 -7.08 7.54
N ASP A 70 -2.40 -8.30 7.52
CA ASP A 70 -2.61 -9.09 8.73
C ASP A 70 -1.35 -9.90 9.03
N LYS A 71 -0.69 -9.66 10.16
CA LYS A 71 0.54 -10.38 10.54
C LYS A 71 0.25 -11.76 11.12
N THR A 72 -0.99 -12.02 11.55
CA THR A 72 -1.37 -13.31 12.15
C THR A 72 -1.62 -14.38 11.07
N ASP A 73 -2.11 -13.94 9.91
CA ASP A 73 -2.39 -14.80 8.75
C ASP A 73 -1.17 -14.97 7.82
N ASN A 74 -0.16 -14.09 7.91
CA ASN A 74 0.94 -13.99 6.96
C ASN A 74 2.33 -14.13 7.60
N GLN A 75 3.31 -14.60 6.84
CA GLN A 75 4.68 -14.77 7.34
C GLN A 75 5.40 -13.44 7.60
N HIS A 76 6.36 -13.46 8.53
CA HIS A 76 7.20 -12.31 8.89
C HIS A 76 7.94 -11.70 7.69
N GLN A 77 8.27 -12.49 6.66
CA GLN A 77 8.98 -12.02 5.48
C GLN A 77 8.14 -11.04 4.64
N ALA A 78 6.84 -11.32 4.46
CA ALA A 78 5.92 -10.46 3.73
C ALA A 78 5.72 -9.10 4.42
N TYR A 79 5.73 -9.06 5.75
CA TYR A 79 5.69 -7.78 6.48
C TYR A 79 6.85 -6.86 6.07
N GLY A 80 8.06 -7.42 5.92
CA GLY A 80 9.21 -6.68 5.45
C GLY A 80 9.03 -6.10 4.03
N GLU A 81 8.40 -6.84 3.12
CA GLU A 81 8.09 -6.37 1.77
C GLU A 81 7.04 -5.26 1.77
N ILE A 82 5.95 -5.43 2.54
CA ILE A 82 4.90 -4.41 2.67
C ILE A 82 5.47 -3.13 3.28
N LYS A 83 6.30 -3.25 4.32
CA LYS A 83 6.93 -2.09 4.94
C LYS A 83 7.79 -1.34 3.93
N LYS A 84 8.69 -2.03 3.22
CA LYS A 84 9.52 -1.43 2.15
C LYS A 84 8.67 -0.78 1.04
N LEU A 85 7.56 -1.42 0.66
CA LEU A 85 6.63 -0.87 -0.33
C LEU A 85 6.01 0.45 0.18
N THR A 86 5.52 0.47 1.41
CA THR A 86 4.93 1.67 2.03
C THR A 86 5.94 2.78 2.30
N GLU A 87 7.20 2.43 2.56
CA GLU A 87 8.31 3.39 2.68
C GLU A 87 8.61 4.06 1.35
N GLY A 88 8.72 3.29 0.25
CA GLY A 88 8.91 3.86 -1.09
C GLY A 88 7.72 4.70 -1.56
N ILE A 89 6.50 4.31 -1.19
CA ILE A 89 5.31 5.15 -1.43
C ILE A 89 5.40 6.45 -0.63
N SER A 90 5.78 6.38 0.65
CA SER A 90 5.97 7.58 1.48
C SER A 90 7.00 8.53 0.87
N ASP A 91 8.07 7.98 0.31
CA ASP A 91 9.13 8.74 -0.34
C ASP A 91 8.59 9.51 -1.57
N ILE A 92 7.88 8.83 -2.47
CA ILE A 92 7.22 9.45 -3.64
C ILE A 92 6.21 10.52 -3.23
N LEU A 93 5.47 10.29 -2.15
CA LEU A 93 4.49 11.24 -1.65
C LEU A 93 5.15 12.47 -1.04
N LYS A 94 6.31 12.31 -0.39
CA LYS A 94 7.11 13.37 0.22
C LYS A 94 7.99 14.13 -0.79
N GLU A 95 8.39 13.50 -1.88
CA GLU A 95 9.16 14.14 -2.96
C GLU A 95 8.30 15.24 -3.61
N ASN A 96 8.81 16.48 -3.62
CA ASN A 96 8.07 17.69 -4.03
C ASN A 96 7.78 17.73 -5.52
#